data_AF-A0A6A8LTD3-F1
#
_entry.id   AF-A0A6A8LTD3-F1
#
_cell.length_a   1.000
_cell.length_b   1.000
_cell.length_c   1.000
_cell.angle_alpha   90.00
_cell.angle_beta   90.00
_cell.angle_gamma   90.00
#
_symmetry.space_group_name_H-M   'P 1'
#
loop_
_entity.id
_entity.type
_entity.pdbx_description
1 polymer ?
#
loop_
_entity_poly.entity_id
_entity_poly.type
_entity_poly.pdbx_seq_one_letter_code
_entity_poly.pdbx_strand_id
1 'polypeptide(L)'
;MRKLVATVAHPGANMNTWFTNPVFTWIGKRSYGIYIYQYPVMVFFESKVKNIAAHPWLYGLIEIAIILAISEISYRYIEIPLKNFDYSQTLIKVKQVFKRDKS
;
A
#
# COMPACT_ATOMS: atom_id res chain seq x y z
N MET A 1 2.73 -25.84 -16.18
CA MET A 1 2.74 -24.63 -15.32
C MET A 1 2.82 -24.90 -13.80
N ARG A 2 3.25 -26.08 -13.32
CA ARG A 2 3.30 -26.41 -11.87
C ARG A 2 4.66 -26.20 -11.18
N LYS A 3 5.72 -25.82 -11.90
CA LYS A 3 7.11 -25.81 -11.38
C LYS A 3 7.57 -24.48 -10.75
N LEU A 4 6.80 -23.39 -10.88
CA LEU A 4 7.22 -22.07 -10.36
C LEU A 4 6.86 -21.85 -8.89
N VAL A 5 5.85 -22.55 -8.36
CA VAL A 5 5.43 -22.42 -6.95
C VAL A 5 6.39 -23.12 -5.99
N ALA A 6 7.10 -24.16 -6.45
CA ALA A 6 8.03 -24.93 -5.63
C ALA A 6 9.31 -24.17 -5.27
N THR A 7 9.77 -23.25 -6.13
CA THR A 7 11.02 -22.49 -5.90
C THR A 7 10.85 -21.39 -4.85
N VAL A 8 9.65 -20.84 -4.69
CA VAL A 8 9.37 -19.77 -3.72
C VAL A 8 9.25 -20.30 -2.28
N ALA A 9 9.11 -21.61 -2.13
CA ALA A 9 8.98 -22.30 -0.85
C ALA A 9 10.31 -22.84 -0.31
N HIS A 10 11.46 -22.47 -0.88
CA HIS A 10 12.74 -22.87 -0.30
C HIS A 10 12.95 -22.16 1.04
N PRO A 11 13.01 -22.91 2.16
CA PRO A 11 13.18 -22.37 3.50
C PRO A 11 14.66 -22.04 3.72
N GLY A 12 15.15 -21.02 3.00
CA GLY A 12 16.48 -20.44 3.19
C GLY A 12 16.38 -19.30 4.21
N ALA A 13 16.24 -19.66 5.48
CA ALA A 13 16.12 -18.76 6.63
C ALA A 13 17.40 -17.97 6.95
N ASN A 14 17.94 -17.24 5.96
CA ASN A 14 18.99 -16.23 6.15
C ASN A 14 18.77 -14.94 5.33
N MET A 15 17.68 -14.85 4.55
CA MET A 15 17.19 -13.56 4.03
C MET A 15 16.30 -12.84 5.07
N ASN A 16 15.80 -13.57 6.07
CA ASN A 16 14.94 -13.02 7.10
C ASN A 16 15.63 -11.90 7.88
N THR A 17 16.93 -12.04 8.20
CA THR A 17 17.65 -11.13 9.09
C THR A 17 17.86 -9.73 8.49
N TRP A 18 18.02 -9.61 7.17
CA TRP A 18 18.14 -8.32 6.48
C TRP A 18 16.78 -7.62 6.26
N PHE A 19 15.73 -8.38 5.93
CA PHE A 19 14.38 -7.83 5.74
C PHE A 19 13.57 -7.67 7.03
N THR A 20 14.01 -8.24 8.17
CA THR A 20 13.37 -8.08 9.49
C THR A 20 13.81 -6.80 10.21
N ASN A 21 14.57 -5.91 9.57
CA ASN A 21 14.78 -4.59 10.14
C ASN A 21 13.41 -3.89 10.31
N PRO A 22 13.11 -3.32 11.49
CA PRO A 22 11.84 -2.61 11.74
C PRO A 22 11.54 -1.55 10.68
N VAL A 23 12.57 -0.94 10.07
CA VAL A 23 12.42 0.03 8.97
C VAL A 23 11.86 -0.63 7.70
N PHE A 24 12.45 -1.74 7.24
CA PHE A 24 11.95 -2.45 6.05
C PHE A 24 10.56 -3.04 6.28
N THR A 25 10.29 -3.53 7.48
CA THR A 25 8.94 -3.98 7.86
C THR A 25 7.94 -2.83 7.87
N TRP A 26 8.35 -1.64 8.32
CA TRP A 26 7.53 -0.44 8.29
C TRP A 26 7.23 0.01 6.85
N ILE A 27 8.27 0.14 6.01
CA ILE A 27 8.11 0.48 4.57
C ILE A 27 7.25 -0.56 3.87
N GLY A 28 7.48 -1.85 4.11
CA GLY A 28 6.71 -2.95 3.52
C GLY A 28 5.22 -2.86 3.85
N LYS A 29 4.86 -2.50 5.08
CA LYS A 29 3.46 -2.29 5.48
C LYS A 29 2.80 -1.10 4.77
N ARG A 30 3.56 -0.07 4.40
CA ARG A 30 3.07 1.13 3.69
C ARG A 30 3.28 1.09 2.18
N SER A 31 3.88 0.01 1.68
CA SER A 31 4.23 -0.15 0.26
C SER A 31 3.00 -0.03 -0.65
N TYR A 32 1.85 -0.53 -0.19
CA TYR A 32 0.58 -0.41 -0.90
C TYR A 32 0.15 1.06 -1.05
N GLY A 33 0.09 1.81 0.05
CA GLY A 33 -0.19 3.25 0.00
C GLY A 33 0.82 4.01 -0.87
N ILE A 34 2.12 3.73 -0.73
CA ILE A 34 3.17 4.38 -1.54
C ILE A 34 2.90 4.15 -3.04
N TYR A 35 2.61 2.90 -3.43
CA TYR A 35 2.32 2.54 -4.83
C TYR A 35 1.09 3.27 -5.39
N ILE A 36 0.05 3.47 -4.59
CA ILE A 36 -1.15 4.20 -5.02
C ILE A 36 -0.86 5.70 -5.15
N TYR A 37 -0.18 6.30 -4.17
CA TYR A 37 -0.02 7.74 -4.09
C TYR A 37 1.16 8.30 -4.89
N GLN A 38 2.10 7.46 -5.34
CA GLN A 38 3.23 7.92 -6.16
C GLN A 38 2.77 8.67 -7.42
N TYR A 39 1.79 8.13 -8.16
CA TYR A 39 1.40 8.67 -9.46
C TYR A 39 0.57 9.96 -9.33
N PRO A 40 -0.47 10.04 -8.47
CA PRO A 40 -1.16 11.29 -8.22
C PRO A 40 -0.23 12.38 -7.72
N VAL A 41 0.67 12.07 -6.77
CA VAL A 41 1.59 13.06 -6.23
C VAL A 41 2.51 13.59 -7.33
N MET A 42 3.10 12.72 -8.16
CA MET A 42 3.92 13.12 -9.29
C MET A 42 3.16 14.08 -10.22
N VAL A 43 1.95 13.71 -10.66
CA VAL A 43 1.13 14.55 -11.55
C VAL A 43 0.80 15.91 -10.92
N PHE A 44 0.42 15.94 -9.64
CA PHE A 44 0.13 17.20 -8.96
C PHE A 44 1.38 18.05 -8.75
N PHE A 45 2.51 17.42 -8.43
CA PHE A 45 3.77 18.10 -8.18
C PHE A 45 4.30 18.76 -9.46
N GLU A 46 4.29 18.03 -10.58
CA GLU A 46 4.63 18.56 -11.90
C GLU A 46 3.69 19.69 -12.35
N SER A 47 2.40 19.59 -12.04
CA SER A 47 1.45 20.64 -12.39
C SER A 47 1.69 21.96 -11.64
N LYS A 48 2.24 21.89 -10.41
CA LYS A 48 2.43 23.05 -9.52
C LYS A 48 3.83 23.64 -9.62
N VAL A 49 4.85 22.80 -9.81
CA VAL A 49 6.24 23.23 -9.87
C VAL A 49 6.68 23.24 -11.33
N LYS A 50 6.67 24.41 -11.96
CA LYS A 50 7.10 24.55 -13.37
C LYS A 50 8.62 24.59 -13.54
N ASN A 51 9.37 24.76 -12.45
CA ASN A 51 10.83 24.94 -12.43
C ASN A 51 11.59 23.76 -11.81
N ILE A 52 11.13 22.52 -12.05
CA ILE A 52 11.75 21.30 -11.46
C ILE A 52 13.24 21.19 -11.83
N ALA A 53 13.61 21.65 -13.02
CA ALA A 53 14.97 21.63 -13.52
C ALA A 53 15.96 22.50 -12.74
N ALA A 54 15.49 23.47 -11.93
CA ALA A 54 16.37 24.32 -11.13
C ALA A 54 17.03 23.56 -9.95
N HIS A 55 16.28 22.65 -9.30
CA HIS A 55 16.76 21.90 -8.14
C HIS A 55 16.18 20.46 -8.10
N PRO A 56 16.58 19.58 -9.04
CA PRO A 56 15.97 18.26 -9.21
C PRO A 56 16.07 17.36 -7.97
N TRP A 57 17.20 17.41 -7.25
CA TRP A 57 17.39 16.63 -6.02
C TRP A 57 16.50 17.10 -4.87
N LEU A 58 16.36 18.41 -4.69
CA LEU A 58 15.53 18.98 -3.62
C LEU A 58 14.05 18.64 -3.86
N TYR A 59 13.59 18.80 -5.11
CA TYR A 59 12.22 18.48 -5.47
C TYR A 59 11.91 16.99 -5.38
N GLY A 60 12.84 16.12 -5.81
CA GLY A 60 12.67 14.67 -5.61
C GLY A 60 12.58 14.28 -4.13
N LEU A 61 13.38 14.91 -3.26
CA LEU A 61 13.29 14.67 -1.82
C LEU A 61 11.94 15.12 -1.24
N ILE A 62 11.44 16.28 -1.66
CA ILE A 62 10.12 16.79 -1.25
C ILE A 62 9.02 15.86 -1.75
N GLU A 63 9.09 15.40 -3.00
CA GLU A 63 8.11 14.50 -3.58
C GLU A 63 8.03 13.17 -2.81
N ILE A 64 9.19 12.56 -2.53
CA ILE A 64 9.28 11.36 -1.70
C ILE A 64 8.70 11.62 -0.31
N ALA A 65 9.01 12.75 0.31
CA ALA A 65 8.47 13.12 1.62
C ALA A 65 6.94 13.24 1.60
N ILE A 66 6.37 13.84 0.54
CA ILE A 66 4.92 13.97 0.36
C ILE A 66 4.27 12.59 0.18
N ILE A 67 4.83 11.71 -0.66
CA ILE A 67 4.31 10.36 -0.89
C ILE A 67 4.31 9.57 0.42
N LEU A 68 5.41 9.62 1.18
CA LEU A 68 5.52 8.93 2.46
C LEU A 68 4.53 9.48 3.49
N ALA A 69 4.34 10.81 3.55
CA ALA A 69 3.40 11.44 4.47
C ALA A 69 1.94 11.05 4.14
N ILE A 70 1.54 11.14 2.87
CA ILE A 70 0.19 10.74 2.44
C ILE A 70 -0.03 9.24 2.67
N SER A 71 0.97 8.41 2.35
CA SER A 71 0.89 6.96 2.57
C SER A 71 0.74 6.62 4.06
N GLU A 72 1.48 7.27 4.96
CA GLU A 72 1.33 7.04 6.41
C GLU A 72 -0.04 7.47 6.92
N ILE A 73 -0.58 8.60 6.43
CA ILE A 73 -1.94 9.07 6.77
C ILE A 73 -2.97 8.05 6.27
N SER A 74 -2.90 7.68 4.99
CA SER A 74 -3.81 6.68 4.40
C SER A 74 -3.71 5.34 5.15
N TYR A 75 -2.51 4.90 5.48
CA TYR A 75 -2.31 3.67 6.23
C TYR A 75 -3.06 3.70 7.57
N ARG A 76 -2.94 4.80 8.32
CA ARG A 76 -3.58 4.95 9.63
C ARG A 76 -5.10 5.09 9.55
N TYR A 77 -5.61 5.85 8.58
CA TYR A 77 -7.03 6.23 8.51
C TYR A 77 -7.87 5.39 7.55
N ILE A 78 -7.26 4.63 6.64
CA ILE A 78 -7.96 3.82 5.64
C ILE A 78 -7.58 2.34 5.84
N GLU A 79 -6.29 2.00 5.77
CA GLU A 79 -5.88 0.59 5.81
C GLU A 79 -6.15 -0.08 7.16
N ILE A 80 -5.81 0.57 8.29
CA ILE A 80 -6.08 0.03 9.63
C ILE A 80 -7.59 -0.19 9.89
N PRO A 81 -8.49 0.79 9.67
CA PRO A 81 -9.91 0.57 9.91
C PRO A 81 -10.52 -0.46 8.95
N LEU A 82 -10.11 -0.49 7.68
CA LEU A 82 -10.58 -1.52 6.74
C LEU A 82 -10.11 -2.92 7.16
N LYS A 83 -8.88 -3.07 7.66
CA LYS A 83 -8.36 -4.34 8.16
C LYS A 83 -9.15 -4.87 9.36
N ASN A 84 -9.62 -3.97 10.22
CA ASN A 84 -10.44 -4.33 11.38
C ASN A 84 -11.93 -4.48 11.04
N PHE A 85 -12.34 -4.14 9.82
CA PHE A 85 -13.72 -4.30 9.37
C PHE A 85 -13.99 -5.77 9.07
N ASP A 86 -14.93 -6.37 9.80
CA ASP A 86 -15.31 -7.77 9.63
C ASP A 86 -16.16 -7.94 8.35
N TYR A 87 -15.48 -8.15 7.22
CA TYR A 87 -16.11 -8.41 5.92
C TYR A 87 -16.99 -9.66 5.93
N SER A 88 -16.81 -10.57 6.89
CA SER A 88 -17.60 -11.81 7.02
C SER A 88 -19.08 -11.50 7.26
N GLN A 89 -19.38 -10.46 8.06
CA GLN A 89 -20.75 -10.10 8.38
C GLN A 89 -21.48 -9.38 7.23
N THR A 90 -20.74 -8.70 6.35
CA THR A 90 -21.33 -8.00 5.20
C THR A 90 -21.87 -8.99 4.17
N LEU A 91 -21.12 -10.05 3.88
CA LEU A 91 -21.55 -11.11 2.97
C LEU A 91 -22.77 -11.88 3.49
N ILE A 92 -22.85 -12.08 4.82
CA ILE A 92 -24.00 -12.74 5.47
C ILE A 92 -25.25 -11.85 5.35
N LYS A 93 -25.13 -10.54 5.61
CA LYS A 93 -26.26 -9.59 5.47
C LYS A 93 -26.76 -9.51 4.04
N VAL A 94 -25.87 -9.43 3.04
CA VAL A 94 -26.27 -9.39 1.62
C VAL A 94 -26.97 -10.69 1.20
N LYS A 95 -26.44 -11.86 1.61
CA LYS A 95 -27.11 -13.15 1.36
C LYS A 95 -28.48 -13.25 2.03
N GLN A 96 -28.64 -12.71 3.23
CA GLN A 96 -29.93 -12.71 3.94
C GLN A 96 -30.96 -11.80 3.25
N VAL A 97 -30.57 -10.62 2.78
CA VAL A 97 -31.44 -9.72 2.03
C VAL A 97 -31.90 -10.37 0.72
N PHE A 98 -30.99 -10.97 -0.05
CA PHE A 98 -31.33 -11.68 -1.29
C PHE A 98 -32.18 -12.94 -1.08
N LYS A 99 -32.11 -13.58 0.09
CA LYS A 99 -32.90 -14.78 0.41
C LYS A 99 -34.32 -14.43 0.87
N ARG A 100 -34.53 -13.23 1.41
CA ARG A 100 -35.83 -12.74 1.90
C ARG A 100 -36.78 -12.28 0.78
N ASP A 101 -36.24 -12.00 -0.40
CA ASP A 101 -36.99 -11.53 -1.57
C ASP A 101 -37.47 -12.68 -2.50
N LYS A 102 -37.14 -13.93 -2.14
CA LYS A 102 -37.55 -15.15 -2.89
C LYS A 102 -38.60 -15.99 -2.15
N SER A 103 -39.27 -15.46 -1.15
CA SER A 103 -40.38 -16.10 -0.43
C SER A 103 -41.63 -15.25 -0.50
#